data_AF-A0A352VFN5-F1
#
_entry.id   AF-A0A352VFN5-F1
#
_cell.length_a   1.000
_cell.length_b   1.000
_cell.length_c   1.000
_cell.angle_alpha   90.00
_cell.angle_beta   90.00
_cell.angle_gamma   90.00
#
_symmetry.space_group_name_H-M   'P 1'
#
loop_
_entity.id
_entity.type
_entity.pdbx_description
1 polymer ?
#
loop_
_entity_poly.entity_id
_entity_poly.type
_entity_poly.pdbx_seq_one_letter_code
_entity_poly.pdbx_strand_id
1 'polypeptide(L)' 'MMKGEVKGEKKVLLRQLKLKFFLSEHDEDLVQNCNDTSKIEEASDYFAMGKNKEEILEVFRI' A
#
# COMPACT_ATOMS: atom_id res chain seq x y z
N MET A 1 12.27 14.81 3.02
CA MET A 1 11.10 14.03 3.47
C MET A 1 11.51 13.26 4.71
N MET A 2 10.81 13.50 5.82
CA MET A 2 11.17 12.90 7.11
C MET A 2 10.59 11.49 7.18
N LYS A 3 11.35 10.49 7.64
CA LYS A 3 10.91 9.08 7.81
C LYS A 3 9.53 8.89 8.48
N GLY A 4 9.04 9.89 9.21
CA GLY A 4 7.72 9.89 9.84
C GLY A 4 6.54 9.99 8.86
N GLU A 5 6.67 10.73 7.76
CA GLU A 5 5.60 10.96 6.77
C GLU A 5 5.23 9.65 6.05
N VAL A 6 6.26 8.95 5.54
CA VAL A 6 6.15 7.63 4.89
C VAL A 6 5.48 6.59 5.78
N LYS A 7 5.74 6.62 7.09
CA LYS A 7 5.12 5.70 8.05
C LYS A 7 3.62 6.00 8.23
N GLY A 8 3.23 7.27 8.13
CA GLY A 8 1.83 7.70 8.19
C GLY A 8 1.06 7.24 6.96
N GLU A 9 1.58 7.53 5.77
CA GLU A 9 0.99 7.16 4.47
C GLU A 9 0.80 5.66 4.34
N LYS A 10 1.85 4.88 4.63
CA LYS A 10 1.78 3.40 4.62
C LYS A 10 0.67 2.86 5.53
N LYS A 11 0.52 3.41 6.74
CA LYS A 11 -0.54 3.00 7.68
C LYS A 11 -1.93 3.30 7.13
N VAL A 12 -2.12 4.45 6.50
CA VAL A 12 -3.39 4.84 5.90
C VAL A 12 -3.73 3.91 4.74
N LEU A 13 -2.79 3.69 3.82
CA LEU A 13 -2.96 2.78 2.69
C LEU A 13 -3.31 1.36 3.15
N LEU A 14 -2.55 0.80 4.09
CA LEU A 14 -2.81 -0.54 4.61
C LEU A 14 -4.22 -0.66 5.20
N ARG A 15 -4.68 0.35 5.97
CA ARG A 15 -6.04 0.37 6.52
C ARG A 15 -7.09 0.40 5.40
N GLN A 16 -6.90 1.23 4.38
CA GLN A 16 -7.82 1.34 3.25
C GLN A 16 -7.93 0.02 2.47
N LEU A 17 -6.80 -0.64 2.22
CA LEU A 17 -6.77 -1.94 1.53
C LEU A 17 -7.45 -3.04 2.34
N LYS A 18 -7.23 -3.10 3.66
CA LYS A 18 -7.93 -4.04 4.56
C LYS A 18 -9.45 -3.85 4.51
N LEU A 19 -9.92 -2.60 4.53
CA LEU A 19 -11.35 -2.29 4.50
C LEU A 19 -12.00 -2.64 3.16
N LYS A 20 -11.29 -2.48 2.04
CA LYS A 20 -11.86 -2.66 0.70
C LYS A 20 -11.75 -4.10 0.18
N PHE A 21 -10.65 -4.79 0.47
CA PHE A 21 -10.26 -6.00 -0.27
C PHE A 21 -10.05 -7.26 0.58
N PHE A 22 -10.19 -7.19 1.91
CA PHE A 22 -9.90 -8.31 2.82
C PHE A 22 -8.52 -8.94 2.53
N LEU A 23 -7.46 -8.22 2.90
CA LEU A 23 -6.08 -8.67 2.67
C LEU A 23 -5.77 -9.96 3.43
N SER A 24 -4.99 -10.84 2.78
CA SER A 24 -4.34 -11.96 3.47
C SER A 24 -3.15 -11.47 4.28
N GLU A 25 -2.66 -12.26 5.25
CA GLU A 25 -1.45 -11.92 6.02
C GLU A 25 -0.25 -11.64 5.09
N HIS A 26 -0.09 -12.44 4.04
CA HIS A 26 0.96 -12.23 3.04
C HIS A 26 0.81 -10.88 2.30
N ASP A 27 -0.41 -10.49 1.92
CA ASP A 27 -0.65 -9.20 1.27
C ASP A 27 -0.35 -8.02 2.20
N GLU A 28 -0.68 -8.17 3.49
CA GLU A 28 -0.35 -7.17 4.51
C GLU A 28 1.17 -7.04 4.69
N ASP A 29 1.89 -8.15 4.71
CA ASP A 29 3.34 -8.18 4.84
C ASP A 29 4.04 -7.47 3.67
N LEU A 30 3.55 -7.63 2.44
CA LEU A 30 4.08 -6.91 1.27
C LEU A 30 4.02 -5.39 1.48
N VAL A 31 2.88 -4.88 1.92
CA VAL A 31 2.70 -3.44 2.17
C VAL A 31 3.51 -2.99 3.37
N GLN A 32 3.47 -3.75 4.48
CA GLN A 32 4.16 -3.37 5.73
C GLN A 32 5.69 -3.32 5.57
N ASN A 33 6.27 -4.25 4.81
CA ASN A 33 7.71 -4.34 4.60
C ASN A 33 8.23 -3.39 3.52
N CYS A 34 7.35 -2.73 2.77
CA CYS A 34 7.76 -1.70 1.82
C CYS A 34 8.27 -0.45 2.55
N ASN A 35 9.48 -0.01 2.19
CA ASN A 35 10.10 1.23 2.67
C ASN A 35 10.36 2.24 1.55
N ASP A 36 9.94 1.93 0.33
CA ASP A 36 10.02 2.84 -0.82
C ASP A 36 8.80 3.74 -0.83
N THR A 37 9.03 5.04 -0.66
CA THR A 37 7.96 6.05 -0.61
C THR A 37 7.22 6.14 -1.94
N SER A 38 7.95 6.05 -3.06
CA SER A 38 7.35 6.16 -4.40
C SER A 38 6.35 5.04 -4.65
N LYS A 39 6.66 3.82 -4.19
CA LYS A 39 5.75 2.66 -4.28
C LYS A 39 4.51 2.83 -3.41
N ILE A 40 4.65 3.42 -2.22
CA ILE A 40 3.52 3.69 -1.33
C ILE A 40 2.59 4.75 -1.94
N GLU A 41 3.16 5.80 -2.51
CA GLU A 41 2.43 6.86 -3.22
C GLU A 41 1.71 6.29 -4.45
N GLU A 42 2.41 5.53 -5.31
CA GLU A 42 1.81 4.90 -6.50
C GLU A 42 0.66 3.96 -6.15
N ALA A 43 0.84 3.10 -5.13
CA ALA A 43 -0.22 2.23 -4.66
C ALA A 43 -1.43 3.00 -4.09
N SER A 44 -1.19 4.16 -3.47
CA SER A 44 -2.25 5.05 -2.98
C SER A 44 -3.03 5.68 -4.14
N ASP A 45 -2.34 6.09 -5.21
CA ASP A 45 -2.97 6.58 -6.43
C ASP A 45 -3.80 5.50 -7.11
N TYR A 46 -3.29 4.26 -7.21
CA TYR A 46 -4.02 3.14 -7.80
C TYR A 46 -5.30 2.85 -6.99
N PHE A 47 -5.21 2.88 -5.65
CA PHE A 47 -6.38 2.75 -4.80
C PHE A 47 -7.41 3.85 -5.07
N ALA A 48 -6.98 5.11 -5.16
CA ALA A 48 -7.84 6.26 -5.44
C ALA A 48 -8.48 6.21 -6.84
N MET A 49 -7.75 5.68 -7.83
CA MET A 49 -8.24 5.44 -9.20
C MET A 49 -9.21 4.25 -9.28
N GLY A 50 -9.44 3.53 -8.18
CA GLY A 50 -10.37 2.41 -8.14
C GLY A 50 -9.84 1.13 -8.77
N LYS A 51 -8.52 0.98 -8.90
CA LYS A 51 -7.86 -0.24 -9.36
C LYS A 51 -8.22 -1.43 -8.46
N ASN A 52 -8.07 -2.64 -9.01
CA ASN A 52 -8.31 -3.87 -8.25
C ASN A 52 -7.15 -4.18 -7.28
N LYS A 53 -7.36 -5.16 -6.41
CA LYS A 53 -6.39 -5.53 -5.36
C LYS A 53 -5.05 -5.95 -5.97
N GLU A 54 -5.09 -6.81 -6.99
CA GLU A 54 -3.91 -7.38 -7.62
C GLU A 54 -3.06 -6.31 -8.30
N GLU A 55 -3.68 -5.36 -9.02
CA GLU A 55 -2.99 -4.21 -9.63
C GLU A 55 -2.27 -3.35 -8.60
N ILE A 56 -2.89 -3.11 -7.43
CA ILE A 56 -2.28 -2.31 -6.35
C ILE A 56 -1.12 -3.07 -5.70
N LEU A 57 -1.30 -4.36 -5.43
CA LEU A 57 -0.28 -5.18 -4.77
C LEU A 57 0.95 -5.43 -5.65
N GLU A 58 0.78 -5.40 -6.98
CA GLU A 58 1.88 -5.55 -7.93
C GLU A 58 2.97 -4.47 -7.75
N VAL A 59 2.59 -3.26 -7.35
CA VAL A 59 3.52 -2.15 -7.05
C VAL A 59 4.57 -2.55 -5.99
N PHE A 60 4.17 -3.39 -5.03
CA PHE A 60 5.04 -3.84 -3.94
C PHE A 60 5.89 -5.06 -4.28
N ARG A 61 5.57 -5.76 -5.37
CA ARG A 61 6.36 -6.90 -5.83
C ARG A 61 7.63 -6.38 -6.53
N ILE A 62 8.70 -7.16 -6.40
CA ILE A 62 9.99 -6.98 -7.09
C ILE A 62 10.21 -8.27 -7.86
#